data_AF-A0A1G8KNW6-F1
#
_entry.id   AF-A0A1G8KNW6-F1
#
_cell.length_a   1.000
_cell.length_b   1.000
_cell.length_c   1.000
_cell.angle_alpha   90.00
_cell.angle_beta   90.00
_cell.angle_gamma   90.00
#
_symmetry.space_group_name_H-M   'P 1'
#
loop_
_entity.id
_entity.type
_entity.pdbx_description
1 polymer ?
#
loop_
_entity_poly.entity_id
_entity_poly.type
_entity_poly.pdbx_seq_one_letter_code
_entity_poly.pdbx_strand_id
1 'polypeptide(L)'
;MINKQPVVQSPNTFLKTISIIHLALIAGQIMFAAVTFMITNKTTTGQRDNVFIYVVPIMAFTGLAVSNILFKTMVSKIDGQSPLKTKLAAYQSALIVRFALLEGPSLFAIVSFMLTGNLIFLGISGAIIAYFIYLRPTKQKIEDDLNLGYEEKAELDGTGKVY
;
A
#
# COMPACT_ATOMS: atom_id res chain seq x y z
N MET A 1 17.20 -28.51 -13.80
CA MET A 1 16.55 -27.49 -12.96
C MET A 1 15.61 -26.68 -13.84
N ILE A 2 14.30 -26.83 -13.69
CA ILE A 2 13.34 -26.04 -14.47
C ILE A 2 13.36 -24.62 -13.90
N ASN A 3 14.05 -23.72 -14.59
CA ASN A 3 13.99 -22.29 -14.33
C ASN A 3 12.56 -21.83 -14.65
N LYS A 4 11.67 -21.86 -13.64
CA LYS A 4 10.36 -21.22 -13.75
C LYS A 4 10.63 -19.72 -13.82
N GLN A 5 10.82 -19.21 -15.04
CA GLN A 5 10.70 -17.80 -15.32
C GLN A 5 9.40 -17.33 -14.66
N PRO A 6 9.44 -16.34 -13.74
CA PRO A 6 8.24 -15.87 -13.08
C PRO A 6 7.23 -15.50 -14.15
N VAL A 7 5.97 -15.95 -13.99
CA VAL A 7 4.90 -15.75 -14.97
C VAL A 7 4.90 -14.29 -15.39
N VAL A 8 5.32 -14.07 -16.63
CA VAL A 8 5.61 -12.77 -17.20
C VAL A 8 4.29 -12.07 -17.46
N GLN A 9 3.87 -11.18 -16.55
CA GLN A 9 2.66 -10.39 -16.77
C GLN A 9 2.89 -9.38 -17.90
N SER A 10 1.96 -9.30 -18.85
CA SER A 10 1.97 -8.24 -19.85
C SER A 10 1.81 -6.87 -19.18
N PRO A 11 2.39 -5.79 -19.74
CA PRO A 11 2.25 -4.43 -19.19
C PRO A 11 0.79 -4.02 -18.92
N ASN A 12 -0.14 -4.45 -19.77
CA ASN A 12 -1.58 -4.21 -19.57
C ASN A 12 -2.17 -4.94 -18.36
N THR A 13 -1.62 -6.12 -18.01
CA THR A 13 -2.07 -6.88 -16.84
C THR A 13 -1.54 -6.28 -15.55
N PHE A 14 -0.36 -5.63 -15.59
CA PHE A 14 0.28 -5.03 -14.43
C PHE A 14 -0.61 -4.04 -13.68
N LEU A 15 -1.17 -3.05 -14.39
CA LEU A 15 -2.04 -2.02 -13.81
C LEU A 15 -3.26 -2.61 -13.12
N LYS A 16 -3.85 -3.64 -13.75
CA LYS A 16 -5.00 -4.36 -13.20
C LYS A 16 -4.60 -5.11 -11.93
N THR A 17 -3.50 -5.85 -11.96
CA THR A 17 -2.98 -6.59 -10.81
C THR A 17 -2.76 -5.68 -9.60
N ILE A 18 -2.01 -4.59 -9.78
CA ILE A 18 -1.67 -3.71 -8.65
C ILE A 18 -2.87 -2.92 -8.13
N SER A 19 -3.83 -2.59 -9.00
CA SER A 19 -5.10 -1.99 -8.60
C SER A 19 -5.95 -2.95 -7.77
N ILE A 20 -6.01 -4.24 -8.15
CA ILE A 20 -6.72 -5.28 -7.39
C ILE A 20 -6.09 -5.46 -6.02
N ILE A 21 -4.75 -5.55 -5.94
CA ILE A 21 -4.03 -5.66 -4.67
C ILE A 21 -4.35 -4.45 -3.78
N HIS A 22 -4.20 -3.23 -4.30
CA HIS A 22 -4.48 -2.00 -3.56
C HIS A 22 -5.92 -1.95 -3.02
N LEU A 23 -6.90 -2.28 -3.85
CA LEU A 23 -8.30 -2.31 -3.47
C LEU A 23 -8.60 -3.39 -2.43
N ALA A 24 -8.01 -4.58 -2.56
CA ALA A 24 -8.18 -5.68 -1.62
C ALA A 24 -7.66 -5.32 -0.22
N LEU A 25 -6.50 -4.65 -0.14
CA LEU A 25 -5.93 -4.19 1.12
C LEU A 25 -6.83 -3.15 1.80
N ILE A 26 -7.32 -2.15 1.05
CA ILE A 26 -8.29 -1.17 1.58
C ILE A 26 -9.57 -1.87 2.07
N ALA A 27 -10.13 -2.77 1.27
CA ALA A 27 -11.36 -3.47 1.60
C ALA A 27 -11.19 -4.32 2.88
N GLY A 28 -10.04 -5.00 3.03
CA GLY A 28 -9.72 -5.79 4.22
C GLY A 28 -9.70 -4.94 5.49
N GLN A 29 -9.03 -3.79 5.45
CA GLN A 29 -8.97 -2.86 6.58
C GLN A 29 -10.35 -2.29 6.94
N ILE A 30 -11.13 -1.87 5.95
CA ILE A 30 -12.49 -1.34 6.17
C ILE A 30 -13.40 -2.42 6.76
N MET A 31 -13.38 -3.62 6.19
CA MET A 31 -14.17 -4.75 6.69
C MET A 31 -13.79 -5.09 8.13
N PHE A 32 -12.49 -5.13 8.44
CA PHE A 32 -12.02 -5.42 9.79
C PHE A 32 -12.40 -4.32 10.79
N ALA A 33 -12.28 -3.05 10.40
CA ALA A 33 -12.77 -1.92 11.20
C ALA A 33 -14.28 -2.02 11.47
N ALA A 34 -15.08 -2.39 10.47
CA ALA A 34 -16.53 -2.55 10.63
C ALA A 34 -16.88 -3.70 11.58
N VAL A 35 -16.25 -4.88 11.41
CA VAL A 35 -16.47 -6.04 12.29
C VAL A 35 -16.08 -5.71 13.73
N THR A 36 -14.88 -5.16 13.93
CA THR A 36 -14.42 -4.78 15.28
C THR A 36 -15.34 -3.74 15.92
N PHE A 37 -15.85 -2.78 15.16
CA PHE A 37 -16.82 -1.79 15.65
C PHE A 37 -18.13 -2.42 16.14
N MET A 38 -18.64 -3.45 15.44
CA MET A 38 -19.87 -4.14 15.82
C MET A 38 -19.72 -5.01 17.07
N ILE A 39 -18.57 -5.69 17.24
CA ILE A 39 -18.35 -6.63 18.35
C ILE A 39 -17.82 -5.96 19.63
N THR A 40 -17.25 -4.76 19.51
CA THR A 40 -16.63 -4.08 20.66
C THR A 40 -17.72 -3.46 21.54
N ASN A 41 -17.91 -4.05 22.72
CA ASN A 41 -18.79 -3.48 23.73
C ASN A 41 -18.18 -2.18 24.29
N LYS A 42 -18.98 -1.11 24.38
CA LYS A 42 -18.54 0.23 24.85
C LYS A 42 -18.13 0.29 26.33
N THR A 43 -17.98 -0.85 27.00
CA THR A 43 -17.86 -0.96 28.46
C THR A 43 -16.43 -0.75 28.98
N THR A 44 -15.44 -0.55 28.12
CA THR A 44 -14.09 -0.22 28.56
C THR A 44 -13.98 1.27 28.88
N THR A 45 -14.25 1.55 30.14
CA THR A 45 -13.96 2.79 30.86
C THR A 45 -12.55 3.27 30.54
N GLY A 46 -12.41 4.59 30.36
CA GLY A 46 -11.17 5.29 30.02
C GLY A 46 -10.07 5.08 31.06
N GLN A 47 -9.39 3.94 30.98
CA GLN A 47 -8.18 3.67 31.72
C GLN A 47 -7.08 4.55 31.10
N ARG A 48 -6.72 5.60 31.84
CA ARG A 48 -5.79 6.66 31.43
C ARG A 48 -4.37 6.14 31.15
N ASP A 49 -4.04 4.94 31.64
CA ASP A 49 -2.74 4.28 31.50
C ASP A 49 -2.76 3.21 30.40
N ASN A 50 -3.17 3.60 29.21
CA ASN A 50 -3.21 2.70 28.08
C ASN A 50 -1.99 2.93 27.17
N VAL A 51 -1.03 2.02 27.20
CA VAL A 51 0.19 2.04 26.36
C VAL A 51 -0.11 2.25 24.87
N PHE A 52 -1.28 1.80 24.38
CA PHE A 52 -1.69 1.97 22.99
C PHE A 52 -1.84 3.45 22.57
N ILE A 53 -2.14 4.37 23.52
CA ILE A 53 -2.26 5.82 23.21
C ILE A 53 -0.93 6.42 22.74
N TYR A 54 0.20 5.81 23.13
CA TYR A 54 1.54 6.23 22.70
C TYR A 54 2.02 5.42 21.50
N VAL A 55 1.84 4.08 21.55
CA VAL A 55 2.36 3.18 20.52
C VAL A 55 1.64 3.37 19.18
N VAL A 56 0.31 3.50 19.17
CA VAL A 56 -0.46 3.60 17.91
C VAL A 56 -0.07 4.85 17.11
N PRO A 57 -0.02 6.06 17.68
CA PRO A 57 0.45 7.24 16.94
C PRO A 57 1.90 7.10 16.46
N ILE A 58 2.81 6.59 17.29
CA ILE A 58 4.22 6.38 16.89
C ILE A 58 4.29 5.43 15.69
N MET A 59 3.57 4.31 15.73
CA MET A 59 3.50 3.38 14.59
C MET A 59 2.89 4.03 13.35
N ALA A 60 1.84 4.83 13.50
CA ALA A 60 1.22 5.54 12.39
C ALA A 60 2.21 6.52 11.73
N PHE A 61 2.87 7.37 12.52
CA PHE A 61 3.85 8.34 12.03
C PHE A 61 5.06 7.66 11.39
N THR A 62 5.62 6.63 12.06
CA THR A 62 6.77 5.90 11.52
C THR A 62 6.41 5.12 10.27
N GLY A 63 5.26 4.45 10.22
CA GLY A 63 4.77 3.77 9.01
C GLY A 63 4.58 4.74 7.84
N LEU A 64 3.98 5.91 8.07
CA LEU A 64 3.84 6.96 7.06
C LEU A 64 5.20 7.45 6.57
N ALA A 65 6.14 7.75 7.47
CA ALA A 65 7.47 8.25 7.08
C ALA A 65 8.27 7.18 6.33
N VAL A 66 8.40 5.98 6.90
CA VAL A 66 9.21 4.89 6.37
C VAL A 66 8.64 4.36 5.06
N SER A 67 7.32 4.25 4.91
CA SER A 67 6.70 3.85 3.63
C SER A 67 7.10 4.78 2.49
N ASN A 68 7.08 6.10 2.72
CA ASN A 68 7.48 7.07 1.71
C ASN A 68 8.98 7.05 1.40
N ILE A 69 9.82 6.96 2.44
CA ILE A 69 11.28 6.94 2.28
C ILE A 69 11.70 5.68 1.52
N LEU A 70 11.22 4.51 1.93
CA LEU A 70 11.58 3.24 1.30
C LEU A 70 11.03 3.15 -0.12
N PHE A 71 9.79 3.59 -0.35
CA PHE A 71 9.25 3.65 -1.71
C PHE A 71 10.13 4.49 -2.64
N LYS A 72 10.44 5.74 -2.27
CA LYS A 72 11.31 6.61 -3.06
C LYS A 72 12.70 6.01 -3.26
N THR A 73 13.27 5.41 -2.22
CA THR A 73 14.58 4.77 -2.30
C THR A 73 14.57 3.59 -3.26
N MET A 74 13.55 2.72 -3.20
CA MET A 74 13.44 1.57 -4.09
C MET A 74 13.23 2.01 -5.54
N VAL A 75 12.37 3.01 -5.78
CA VAL A 75 12.13 3.55 -7.13
C VAL A 75 13.39 4.21 -7.69
N SER A 76 14.13 4.98 -6.90
CA SER A 76 15.37 5.64 -7.35
C SER A 76 16.50 4.66 -7.74
N LYS A 77 16.41 3.40 -7.30
CA LYS A 77 17.37 2.34 -7.62
C LYS A 77 17.00 1.56 -8.88
N ILE A 78 15.85 1.84 -9.49
CA ILE A 78 15.44 1.21 -10.74
C ILE A 78 16.30 1.78 -11.85
N ASP A 79 17.02 0.91 -12.55
CA ASP A 79 17.85 1.30 -13.68
C ASP A 79 16.97 1.79 -14.84
N GLY A 80 17.23 3.03 -15.28
CA GLY A 80 16.52 3.68 -16.37
C GLY A 80 16.72 3.01 -17.74
N GLN A 81 17.79 2.22 -17.90
CA GLN A 81 18.07 1.50 -19.16
C GLN A 81 17.49 0.09 -19.19
N SER A 82 16.90 -0.37 -18.08
CA SER A 82 16.27 -1.67 -18.03
C SER A 82 14.98 -1.71 -18.87
N PRO A 83 14.61 -2.87 -19.45
CA PRO A 83 13.35 -3.03 -20.17
C PRO A 83 12.14 -2.66 -19.29
N LEU A 84 11.08 -2.12 -19.88
CA LEU A 84 9.87 -1.65 -19.17
C LEU A 84 9.34 -2.69 -18.19
N LYS A 85 9.22 -3.95 -18.62
CA LYS A 85 8.79 -5.06 -17.78
C LYS A 85 9.60 -5.21 -16.49
N THR A 86 10.91 -5.04 -16.55
CA THR A 86 11.80 -5.11 -15.37
C THR A 86 11.55 -3.94 -14.44
N LYS A 87 11.37 -2.73 -14.99
CA LYS A 87 11.00 -1.53 -14.21
C LYS A 87 9.67 -1.73 -13.49
N LEU A 88 8.64 -2.22 -14.19
CA LEU A 88 7.31 -2.48 -13.62
C LEU A 88 7.36 -3.51 -12.50
N ALA A 89 8.13 -4.60 -12.64
CA ALA A 89 8.27 -5.61 -11.59
C ALA A 89 8.96 -5.05 -10.32
N ALA A 90 10.02 -4.26 -10.48
CA ALA A 90 10.70 -3.60 -9.37
C ALA A 90 9.77 -2.57 -8.69
N TYR A 91 9.03 -1.80 -9.49
CA TYR A 91 8.05 -0.84 -9.01
C TYR A 91 6.89 -1.51 -8.26
N GLN A 92 6.42 -2.68 -8.72
CA GLN A 92 5.43 -3.49 -8.01
C GLN A 92 5.89 -3.80 -6.60
N SER A 93 7.14 -4.24 -6.48
CA SER A 93 7.74 -4.62 -5.21
C SER A 93 7.82 -3.40 -4.29
N ALA A 94 8.21 -2.24 -4.82
CA ALA A 94 8.20 -0.99 -4.07
C ALA A 94 6.80 -0.60 -3.56
N LEU A 95 5.77 -0.75 -4.39
CA LEU A 95 4.38 -0.49 -3.99
C LEU A 95 3.90 -1.47 -2.91
N ILE A 96 4.15 -2.77 -3.05
CA ILE A 96 3.75 -3.77 -2.06
C ILE A 96 4.41 -3.49 -0.71
N VAL A 97 5.70 -3.15 -0.69
CA VAL A 97 6.40 -2.75 0.54
C VAL A 97 5.78 -1.50 1.14
N ARG A 98 5.50 -0.48 0.33
CA ARG A 98 4.83 0.76 0.76
C ARG A 98 3.47 0.47 1.39
N PHE A 99 2.68 -0.40 0.76
CA PHE A 99 1.36 -0.79 1.22
C PHE A 99 1.44 -1.54 2.55
N ALA A 100 2.32 -2.53 2.69
CA ALA A 100 2.49 -3.28 3.94
C ALA A 100 2.89 -2.37 5.12
N LEU A 101 3.76 -1.38 4.88
CA LEU A 101 4.21 -0.41 5.90
C LEU A 101 3.10 0.55 6.37
N LEU A 102 2.05 0.74 5.57
CA LEU A 102 0.86 1.50 5.96
C LEU A 102 -0.23 0.60 6.55
N GLU A 103 -0.37 -0.60 6.01
CA GLU A 103 -1.37 -1.56 6.44
C GLU A 103 -1.12 -2.02 7.87
N GLY A 104 0.11 -2.35 8.23
CA GLY A 104 0.49 -2.81 9.56
C GLY A 104 0.02 -1.85 10.67
N PRO A 105 0.40 -0.56 10.65
CA PRO A 105 -0.07 0.43 11.61
C PRO A 105 -1.60 0.63 11.64
N SER A 106 -2.27 0.57 10.49
CA SER A 106 -3.73 0.68 10.43
C SER A 106 -4.41 -0.54 11.08
N LEU A 107 -4.00 -1.75 10.74
CA LEU A 107 -4.53 -2.97 11.38
C LEU A 107 -4.23 -2.98 12.88
N PHE A 108 -3.04 -2.56 13.29
CA PHE A 108 -2.68 -2.43 14.70
C PHE A 108 -3.56 -1.42 15.44
N ALA A 109 -3.90 -0.29 14.80
CA ALA A 109 -4.83 0.69 15.35
C ALA A 109 -6.26 0.10 15.47
N ILE A 110 -6.73 -0.67 14.48
CA ILE A 110 -8.02 -1.37 14.55
C ILE A 110 -8.05 -2.39 15.70
N VAL A 111 -7.00 -3.19 15.86
CA VAL A 111 -6.86 -4.12 17.00
C VAL A 111 -6.83 -3.36 18.32
N SER A 112 -6.11 -2.25 18.40
CA SER A 112 -6.06 -1.41 19.60
C SER A 112 -7.43 -0.86 19.95
N PHE A 113 -8.25 -0.46 18.97
CA PHE A 113 -9.65 -0.12 19.20
C PHE A 113 -10.43 -1.31 19.75
N MET A 114 -10.33 -2.50 19.14
CA MET A 114 -11.05 -3.69 19.57
C MET A 114 -10.73 -4.07 21.03
N LEU A 115 -9.47 -3.91 21.45
CA LEU A 115 -9.02 -4.22 22.81
C LEU A 115 -9.43 -3.18 23.86
N THR A 116 -9.67 -1.94 23.45
CA THR A 116 -9.73 -0.79 24.38
C THR A 116 -11.03 -0.02 24.31
N GLY A 117 -11.83 -0.21 23.26
CA GLY A 117 -13.02 0.58 22.95
C GLY A 117 -12.75 2.05 22.57
N ASN A 118 -11.49 2.50 22.52
CA ASN A 118 -11.18 3.90 22.28
C ASN A 118 -11.24 4.24 20.79
N LEU A 119 -12.25 5.02 20.41
CA LEU A 119 -12.52 5.43 19.03
C LEU A 119 -11.38 6.24 18.38
N ILE A 120 -10.46 6.83 19.16
CA ILE A 120 -9.30 7.52 18.59
C ILE A 120 -8.47 6.61 17.68
N PHE A 121 -8.36 5.32 18.02
CA PHE A 121 -7.60 4.37 17.23
C PHE A 121 -8.26 4.06 15.89
N LEU A 122 -9.61 4.01 15.83
CA LEU A 122 -10.33 3.95 14.55
C LEU A 122 -10.15 5.23 13.74
N GLY A 123 -10.13 6.40 14.38
CA GLY A 123 -9.83 7.67 13.72
C GLY A 123 -8.45 7.67 13.06
N ILE A 124 -7.43 7.18 13.76
CA ILE A 124 -6.06 7.03 13.24
C ILE A 124 -6.05 6.04 12.06
N SER A 125 -6.67 4.87 12.21
CA SER A 125 -6.78 3.91 11.10
C SER A 125 -7.48 4.52 9.88
N GLY A 126 -8.58 5.26 10.11
CA GLY A 126 -9.31 5.95 9.05
C GLY A 126 -8.44 6.96 8.29
N ALA A 127 -7.61 7.73 9.01
CA ALA A 127 -6.65 8.64 8.39
C ALA A 127 -5.60 7.90 7.55
N ILE A 128 -5.08 6.76 8.04
CA ILE A 128 -4.15 5.92 7.29
C ILE A 128 -4.82 5.36 6.04
N ILE A 129 -6.05 4.84 6.14
CA ILE A 129 -6.83 4.32 4.99
C ILE A 129 -7.08 5.43 3.97
N ALA A 130 -7.44 6.64 4.39
CA ALA A 130 -7.61 7.78 3.49
C ALA A 130 -6.31 8.12 2.74
N TYR A 131 -5.17 8.09 3.44
CA TYR A 131 -3.87 8.25 2.80
C TYR A 131 -3.56 7.08 1.86
N PHE A 132 -3.88 5.85 2.23
CA PHE A 132 -3.74 4.66 1.41
C PHE A 132 -4.52 4.80 0.09
N ILE A 133 -5.76 5.29 0.14
CA ILE A 133 -6.58 5.60 -1.05
C ILE A 133 -5.93 6.68 -1.91
N TYR A 134 -5.40 7.75 -1.30
CA TYR A 134 -4.66 8.79 -2.03
C TYR A 134 -3.45 8.22 -2.78
N LEU A 135 -2.83 7.17 -2.27
CA LEU A 135 -1.70 6.46 -2.88
C LEU A 135 -2.07 5.46 -3.98
N ARG A 136 -3.32 5.46 -4.46
CA ARG A 136 -3.75 4.60 -5.56
C ARG A 136 -2.74 4.61 -6.72
N PRO A 137 -2.27 3.42 -7.18
CA PRO A 137 -1.33 3.29 -8.29
C PRO A 137 -2.05 3.50 -9.61
N THR A 138 -2.13 4.76 -10.05
CA THR A 138 -2.66 5.12 -11.37
C THR A 138 -1.58 4.99 -12.43
N LYS A 139 -1.99 4.73 -13.67
CA LYS A 139 -1.11 4.75 -14.83
C LYS A 139 -0.22 6.00 -14.88
N GLN A 140 -0.80 7.19 -14.77
CA GLN A 140 -0.07 8.46 -14.78
C GLN A 140 1.04 8.50 -13.71
N LYS A 141 0.71 8.20 -12.44
CA LYS A 141 1.73 8.10 -11.38
C LYS A 141 2.86 7.13 -11.70
N ILE A 142 2.57 5.99 -12.33
CA ILE A 142 3.59 5.01 -12.71
C ILE A 142 4.50 5.58 -13.80
N GLU A 143 3.94 6.24 -14.81
CA GLU A 143 4.71 6.92 -15.84
C GLU A 143 5.62 8.00 -15.25
N ASP A 144 5.08 8.79 -14.31
CA ASP A 144 5.80 9.89 -13.66
C ASP A 144 6.89 9.37 -12.72
N ASP A 145 6.57 8.41 -11.85
CA ASP A 145 7.50 7.85 -10.86
C ASP A 145 8.66 7.08 -11.53
N LEU A 146 8.42 6.47 -12.70
CA LEU A 146 9.45 5.76 -13.47
C LEU A 146 10.09 6.61 -14.57
N ASN A 147 9.62 7.86 -14.76
CA ASN A 147 10.06 8.76 -15.84
C ASN A 147 10.05 8.07 -17.22
N LEU A 148 8.94 7.42 -17.56
CA LEU A 148 8.84 6.61 -18.78
C LEU A 148 8.91 7.46 -20.06
N GLY A 149 9.68 6.98 -21.04
CA GLY A 149 9.78 7.58 -22.38
C GLY A 149 8.54 7.31 -23.24
N TYR A 150 8.46 7.96 -24.41
CA TYR A 150 7.31 7.83 -25.33
C TYR A 150 7.03 6.37 -25.74
N GLU A 151 8.08 5.62 -26.08
CA GLU A 151 7.95 4.21 -26.48
C GLU A 151 7.46 3.33 -25.33
N GLU A 152 7.98 3.54 -24.12
CA GLU A 152 7.57 2.81 -22.92
C GLU A 152 6.12 3.12 -22.52
N LYS A 153 5.67 4.37 -22.69
CA LYS A 153 4.27 4.74 -22.50
C LYS A 153 3.37 4.04 -23.51
N ALA A 154 3.76 3.98 -24.78
CA ALA A 154 3.01 3.24 -25.80
C ALA A 154 2.96 1.73 -25.50
N GLU A 155 4.07 1.14 -25.04
CA GLU A 155 4.13 -0.27 -24.62
C GLU A 155 3.24 -0.53 -23.39
N LEU A 156 3.23 0.36 -22.39
CA LEU A 156 2.36 0.29 -21.22
C LEU A 156 0.86 0.36 -21.59
N ASP A 157 0.54 1.00 -22.71
CA ASP A 157 -0.82 1.14 -23.25
C ASP A 157 -1.26 -0.07 -24.06
N GLY A 158 -0.33 -0.99 -24.34
CA GLY A 158 -0.51 -2.07 -25.30
C GLY A 158 -0.67 -1.57 -26.74
N THR A 159 -0.19 -0.36 -27.03
CA THR A 159 -0.16 0.23 -28.39
C THR A 159 1.24 0.18 -29.01
N GLY A 160 2.26 -0.18 -28.23
CA GLY A 160 3.62 -0.42 -28.68
C GLY A 160 3.72 -1.64 -29.58
N LYS A 161 4.47 -1.51 -30.68
CA LYS A 161 4.71 -2.62 -31.63
C LYS A 161 5.54 -3.71 -30.95
N VAL A 162 5.02 -4.93 -30.97
CA VAL A 162 5.79 -6.14 -30.67
C VAL A 162 6.78 -6.32 -31.83
N TYR A 163 8.05 -5.98 -31.61
CA TYR A 163 9.15 -6.33 -32.51
C TYR A 163 9.85 -7.58 -31.99
#